data_AF-A0A258IVD4-F1
#
_entry.id   AF-A0A258IVD4-F1
#
_cell.length_a   1.000
_cell.length_b   1.000
_cell.length_c   1.000
_cell.angle_alpha   90.00
_cell.angle_beta   90.00
_cell.angle_gamma   90.00
#
_symmetry.space_group_name_H-M   'P 1'
#
loop_
_entity.id
_entity.type
_entity.pdbx_description
1 polymer ?
#
loop_
_entity_poly.entity_id
_entity_poly.type
_entity_poly.pdbx_seq_one_letter_code
_entity_poly.pdbx_strand_id
1 'polypeptide(L)'
;MDAMFPGCAIPRWSVSADVYKGPSCGFDPALAARAAQAMAGGSWAMAAAGELRAPLAAMDAALGPFSAAGCAAHGAAAPCALASVPVSADAPGPIALATAPSEQFLMQYAAGHPPDQVAWGRLEAASGRPLPEALTFVSTIHAFYDRAAHMPKYQAVKKGSPVLARVLEALEATAGEGPALQVFASHDDLILNVAGMLDLRWQLESYQPEQVPPGGAIAFELWRSAEGESMVRLVYFAQTITQMHVDAVLSDAAPPAMALLPLPACETGADGLCPFARFRQIAREAIDPACVGKPERSSP
;
A
#
# COMPACT_ATOMS: atom_id res chain seq x y z
N MET A 1 6.37 -22.11 9.44
CA MET A 1 4.91 -22.12 9.16
C MET A 1 4.08 -22.18 10.44
N ASP A 2 4.56 -22.85 11.50
CA ASP A 2 3.97 -22.67 12.85
C ASP A 2 3.90 -21.19 13.26
N ALA A 3 4.84 -20.36 12.80
CA ALA A 3 4.77 -18.90 13.00
C ALA A 3 3.65 -18.19 12.21
N MET A 4 3.15 -18.78 11.11
CA MET A 4 2.15 -18.16 10.21
C MET A 4 0.73 -18.69 10.48
N PHE A 5 0.61 -19.94 10.91
CA PHE A 5 -0.65 -20.57 11.30
C PHE A 5 -0.48 -21.42 12.58
N PRO A 6 -0.09 -20.80 13.72
CA PRO A 6 0.15 -21.52 14.96
C PRO A 6 -1.11 -22.26 15.40
N GLY A 7 -1.02 -23.58 15.57
CA GLY A 7 -2.13 -24.41 16.03
C GLY A 7 -3.17 -24.77 14.95
N CYS A 8 -3.01 -24.35 13.70
CA CYS A 8 -3.88 -24.78 12.60
C CYS A 8 -3.33 -26.04 11.92
N ALA A 9 -4.11 -27.12 11.89
CA ALA A 9 -3.79 -28.29 11.07
C ALA A 9 -4.10 -27.98 9.59
N ILE A 10 -3.10 -27.52 8.83
CA ILE A 10 -3.24 -27.29 7.38
C ILE A 10 -2.72 -28.54 6.65
N PRO A 11 -3.61 -29.43 6.15
CA PRO A 11 -3.22 -30.77 5.70
C PRO A 11 -2.50 -30.76 4.35
N ARG A 12 -2.68 -29.72 3.53
CA ARG A 12 -2.05 -29.57 2.20
C ARG A 12 -1.77 -28.10 1.94
N TRP A 13 -0.52 -27.80 1.60
CA TRP A 13 -0.09 -26.47 1.19
C TRP A 13 1.00 -26.59 0.13
N SER A 14 1.16 -25.56 -0.68
CA SER A 14 2.25 -25.42 -1.66
C SER A 14 2.70 -23.97 -1.68
N VAL A 15 4.01 -23.72 -1.72
CA VAL A 15 4.56 -22.38 -1.94
C VAL A 15 5.21 -22.36 -3.32
N SER A 16 4.89 -21.33 -4.09
CA SER A 16 5.54 -21.00 -5.34
C SER A 16 6.24 -19.65 -5.17
N ALA A 17 7.54 -19.60 -5.47
CA ALA A 17 8.29 -18.36 -5.51
C ALA A 17 8.17 -17.70 -6.89
N ASP A 18 8.55 -16.42 -6.98
CA ASP A 18 8.69 -15.66 -8.23
C ASP A 18 7.43 -15.64 -9.12
N VAL A 19 6.26 -15.63 -8.49
CA VAL A 19 4.95 -15.60 -9.17
C VAL A 19 4.67 -14.26 -9.87
N TYR A 20 5.43 -13.22 -9.54
CA TYR A 20 5.41 -11.90 -10.17
C TYR A 20 6.82 -11.53 -10.65
N LYS A 21 6.95 -11.20 -11.94
CA LYS A 21 8.22 -10.81 -12.58
C LYS A 21 8.24 -9.35 -13.05
N GLY A 22 7.29 -8.54 -12.59
CA GLY A 22 7.07 -7.20 -13.13
C GLY A 22 6.15 -7.16 -14.37
N PRO A 23 5.83 -5.96 -14.86
CA PRO A 23 5.11 -5.77 -16.11
C PRO A 23 5.90 -6.33 -17.30
N SER A 24 5.22 -6.99 -18.24
CA SER A 24 5.83 -7.44 -19.51
C SER A 24 5.67 -6.44 -20.67
N CYS A 25 4.92 -5.35 -20.44
CA CYS A 25 4.67 -4.28 -21.39
C CYS A 25 5.62 -3.10 -21.20
N GLY A 26 5.70 -2.21 -22.21
CA GLY A 26 6.52 -1.01 -22.14
C GLY A 26 6.08 -0.03 -21.04
N PHE A 27 7.03 0.73 -20.49
CA PHE A 27 6.83 1.73 -19.43
C PHE A 27 7.58 3.01 -19.77
N ASP A 28 6.87 4.14 -19.79
CA ASP A 28 7.39 5.48 -20.06
C ASP A 28 7.45 6.26 -18.73
N PRO A 29 8.66 6.55 -18.22
CA PRO A 29 8.85 7.28 -16.98
C PRO A 29 8.23 8.69 -17.00
N ALA A 30 8.20 9.38 -18.14
CA ALA A 30 7.65 10.73 -18.24
C ALA A 30 6.12 10.72 -18.15
N LEU A 31 5.46 9.70 -18.72
CA LEU A 31 4.02 9.50 -18.53
C LEU A 31 3.69 9.16 -17.08
N ALA A 32 4.46 8.27 -16.44
CA ALA A 32 4.30 7.94 -15.03
C ALA A 32 4.48 9.17 -14.12
N ALA A 33 5.52 9.97 -14.35
CA ALA A 33 5.78 11.18 -13.58
C ALA A 33 4.64 12.21 -13.70
N ARG A 34 4.08 12.39 -14.91
CA ARG A 34 2.90 13.27 -15.11
C ARG A 34 1.66 12.74 -14.40
N ALA A 35 1.41 11.43 -14.47
CA ALA A 35 0.28 10.79 -13.81
C ALA A 35 0.38 10.89 -12.28
N ALA A 36 1.59 10.72 -11.73
CA ALA A 36 1.86 10.88 -10.30
C ALA A 36 1.63 12.32 -9.84
N GLN A 37 2.14 13.32 -10.58
CA GLN A 37 1.90 14.72 -10.24
C GLN A 37 0.43 15.12 -10.35
N ALA A 38 -0.30 14.59 -11.34
CA ALA A 38 -1.74 14.81 -11.44
C ALA A 38 -2.49 14.27 -10.20
N MET A 39 -2.14 13.07 -9.74
CA MET A 39 -2.68 12.51 -8.50
C MET A 39 -2.25 13.30 -7.26
N ALA A 40 -1.05 13.88 -7.28
CA ALA A 40 -0.53 14.75 -6.22
C ALA A 40 -1.12 16.18 -6.22
N GLY A 41 -2.17 16.45 -7.01
CA GLY A 41 -2.81 17.77 -7.06
C GLY A 41 -2.14 18.78 -8.00
N GLY A 42 -1.32 18.32 -8.93
CA GLY A 42 -0.78 19.10 -10.06
C GLY A 42 0.74 19.16 -10.12
N SER A 43 1.42 19.32 -8.98
CA SER A 43 2.90 19.28 -8.90
C SER A 43 3.39 18.96 -7.49
N TRP A 44 4.61 18.42 -7.39
CA TRP A 44 5.25 18.14 -6.10
C TRP A 44 5.46 19.40 -5.25
N ALA A 45 5.77 20.54 -5.89
CA ALA A 45 5.93 21.82 -5.19
C ALA A 45 4.62 22.28 -4.53
N MET A 46 3.48 22.10 -5.23
CA MET A 46 2.16 22.40 -4.66
C MET A 46 1.81 21.47 -3.51
N ALA A 47 2.07 20.17 -3.65
CA ALA A 47 1.85 19.20 -2.57
C ALA A 47 2.68 19.55 -1.32
N ALA A 48 3.96 19.86 -1.50
CA ALA A 48 4.88 20.24 -0.42
C ALA A 48 4.47 21.55 0.28
N ALA A 49 3.99 22.55 -0.47
CA ALA A 49 3.52 23.82 0.08
C ALA A 49 2.08 23.75 0.65
N GLY A 50 1.31 22.75 0.25
CA GLY A 50 -0.09 22.53 0.62
C GLY A 50 -0.24 21.52 1.76
N GLU A 51 -0.88 20.38 1.47
CA GLU A 51 -1.26 19.39 2.48
C GLU A 51 -0.07 18.78 3.23
N LEU A 52 1.08 18.66 2.58
CA LEU A 52 2.29 18.09 3.20
C LEU A 52 3.12 19.11 3.98
N ARG A 53 2.78 20.40 3.94
CA ARG A 53 3.60 21.46 4.56
C ARG A 53 3.84 21.22 6.05
N ALA A 54 2.80 20.88 6.79
CA ALA A 54 2.90 20.68 8.24
C ALA A 54 3.56 19.34 8.61
N PRO A 55 3.22 18.19 7.98
CA PRO A 55 3.97 16.95 8.16
C PRO A 55 5.46 17.08 7.83
N LEU A 56 5.81 17.75 6.72
CA LEU A 56 7.21 17.96 6.32
C LEU A 56 7.96 18.85 7.31
N ALA A 57 7.33 19.87 7.89
CA ALA A 57 7.94 20.69 8.92
C ALA A 57 8.21 19.89 10.21
N ALA A 58 7.29 19.01 10.61
CA ALA A 58 7.51 18.12 11.74
C ALA A 58 8.64 17.11 11.47
N MET A 59 8.70 16.57 10.25
CA MET A 59 9.79 15.68 9.84
C MET A 59 11.14 16.40 9.81
N ASP A 60 11.19 17.63 9.26
CA ASP A 60 12.39 18.47 9.23
C ASP A 60 12.93 18.73 10.65
N ALA A 61 12.03 19.08 11.59
CA ALA A 61 12.39 19.28 13.00
C ALA A 61 12.86 17.98 13.69
N ALA A 62 12.26 16.83 13.37
CA ALA A 62 12.65 15.54 13.95
C ALA A 62 14.03 15.06 13.46
N LEU A 63 14.28 15.15 12.14
CA LEU A 63 15.55 14.78 11.52
C LEU A 63 16.67 15.74 11.92
N GLY A 64 16.36 17.02 12.07
CA GLY A 64 17.34 18.07 12.35
C GLY A 64 18.22 18.41 11.14
N PRO A 65 19.27 19.22 11.34
CA PRO A 65 20.15 19.65 10.24
C PRO A 65 20.93 18.47 9.66
N PHE A 66 21.13 18.48 8.35
CA PHE A 66 21.95 17.48 7.69
C PHE A 66 23.44 17.81 7.84
N SER A 67 24.27 16.78 7.74
CA SER A 67 25.72 16.98 7.60
C SER A 67 26.02 17.69 6.28
N ALA A 68 27.18 18.34 6.16
CA ALA A 68 27.59 18.98 4.91
C ALA A 68 27.61 17.99 3.73
N ALA A 69 27.99 16.74 3.99
CA ALA A 69 27.93 15.66 3.01
C ALA A 69 26.47 15.31 2.62
N GLY A 70 25.55 15.27 3.60
CA GLY A 70 24.12 15.07 3.34
C GLY A 70 23.53 16.20 2.49
N CYS A 71 23.88 17.45 2.79
CA CYS A 71 23.47 18.59 1.96
C CYS A 71 23.92 18.46 0.51
N ALA A 72 25.21 18.15 0.30
CA ALA A 72 25.76 17.95 -1.05
C ALA A 72 25.08 16.78 -1.79
N ALA A 73 24.81 15.67 -1.10
CA ALA A 73 24.14 14.49 -1.67
C ALA A 73 22.70 14.79 -2.14
N HIS A 74 22.06 15.80 -1.57
CA HIS A 74 20.70 16.23 -1.91
C HIS A 74 20.65 17.57 -2.66
N GLY A 75 21.78 18.03 -3.21
CA GLY A 75 21.83 19.23 -4.05
C GLY A 75 21.58 20.54 -3.30
N ALA A 76 21.83 20.58 -1.98
CA ALA A 76 21.69 21.77 -1.14
C ALA A 76 23.06 22.26 -0.61
N ALA A 77 23.18 23.57 -0.38
CA ALA A 77 24.37 24.16 0.25
C ALA A 77 24.28 24.08 1.77
N ALA A 78 25.38 23.74 2.45
CA ALA A 78 25.42 23.71 3.91
C ALA A 78 25.49 25.14 4.50
N PRO A 79 24.85 25.41 5.67
CA PRO A 79 24.00 24.49 6.43
C PRO A 79 22.63 24.28 5.76
N CYS A 80 22.12 23.05 5.81
CA CYS A 80 20.82 22.69 5.23
C CYS A 80 20.04 21.72 6.13
N ALA A 81 18.76 21.57 5.83
CA ALA A 81 17.86 20.58 6.42
C ALA A 81 16.93 19.99 5.33
N LEU A 82 15.95 19.18 5.72
CA LEU A 82 14.97 18.60 4.80
C LEU A 82 14.27 19.70 3.97
N ALA A 83 13.86 20.80 4.61
CA ALA A 83 13.20 21.92 3.95
C ALA A 83 14.07 22.64 2.90
N SER A 84 15.39 22.44 2.93
CA SER A 84 16.32 23.03 1.96
C SER A 84 16.47 22.21 0.67
N VAL A 85 15.95 20.98 0.64
CA VAL A 85 16.07 20.09 -0.52
C VAL A 85 15.22 20.63 -1.67
N PRO A 86 15.78 20.84 -2.87
CA PRO A 86 15.02 21.37 -4.00
C PRO A 86 13.88 20.44 -4.42
N VAL A 87 12.71 21.03 -4.68
CA VAL A 87 11.56 20.35 -5.31
C VAL A 87 11.39 20.84 -6.75
N SER A 88 11.14 19.92 -7.67
CA SER A 88 10.89 20.21 -9.09
C SER A 88 9.85 19.26 -9.67
N ALA A 89 9.51 19.41 -10.95
CA ALA A 89 8.58 18.50 -11.63
C ALA A 89 9.08 17.05 -11.65
N ASP A 90 10.39 16.86 -11.82
CA ASP A 90 11.01 15.55 -11.96
C ASP A 90 11.61 15.03 -10.64
N ALA A 91 11.64 15.86 -9.60
CA ALA A 91 12.18 15.51 -8.29
C ALA A 91 11.22 15.99 -7.17
N PRO A 92 10.56 15.07 -6.43
CA PRO A 92 9.67 15.42 -5.33
C PRO A 92 10.36 16.11 -4.12
N GLY A 93 11.69 16.17 -4.14
CA GLY A 93 12.50 16.90 -3.17
C GLY A 93 12.29 16.40 -1.73
N PRO A 94 11.84 17.27 -0.80
CA PRO A 94 11.65 16.90 0.60
C PRO A 94 10.59 15.80 0.77
N ILE A 95 9.61 15.68 -0.13
CA ILE A 95 8.60 14.60 -0.07
C ILE A 95 9.30 13.24 -0.20
N ALA A 96 10.06 13.04 -1.29
CA ALA A 96 10.74 11.77 -1.55
C ALA A 96 11.78 11.43 -0.48
N LEU A 97 12.49 12.43 0.04
CA LEU A 97 13.49 12.20 1.09
C LEU A 97 12.85 11.81 2.42
N ALA A 98 11.67 12.37 2.74
CA ALA A 98 10.96 12.11 3.99
C ALA A 98 10.09 10.85 3.98
N THR A 99 9.75 10.30 2.81
CA THR A 99 9.00 9.04 2.66
C THR A 99 9.61 7.92 3.50
N ALA A 100 10.91 7.63 3.33
CA ALA A 100 11.56 6.54 4.05
C ALA A 100 11.61 6.77 5.57
N PRO A 101 12.07 7.93 6.10
CA PRO A 101 11.99 8.21 7.53
C PRO A 101 10.58 8.11 8.13
N SER A 102 9.55 8.58 7.42
CA SER A 102 8.16 8.47 7.88
C SER A 102 7.77 7.01 8.14
N GLU A 103 8.06 6.11 7.20
CA GLU A 103 7.77 4.69 7.35
C GLU A 103 8.68 4.04 8.40
N GLN A 104 9.96 4.39 8.44
CA GLN A 104 10.89 3.83 9.43
C GLN A 104 10.51 4.19 10.87
N PHE A 105 10.00 5.40 11.12
CA PHE A 105 9.51 5.77 12.46
C PHE A 105 8.26 4.97 12.84
N LEU A 106 7.33 4.79 11.90
CA LEU A 106 6.17 3.90 12.07
C LEU A 106 6.64 2.48 12.41
N MET A 107 7.67 1.98 11.72
CA MET A 107 8.22 0.62 11.90
C MET A 107 8.93 0.45 13.24
N GLN A 108 9.67 1.46 13.71
CA GLN A 108 10.26 1.44 15.05
C GLN A 108 9.18 1.28 16.12
N TYR A 109 8.10 2.05 16.02
CA TYR A 109 7.00 1.91 16.98
C TYR A 109 6.31 0.55 16.85
N ALA A 110 5.98 0.12 15.63
CA ALA A 110 5.35 -1.18 15.38
C ALA A 110 6.20 -2.35 15.90
N ALA A 111 7.53 -2.24 15.87
CA ALA A 111 8.46 -3.25 16.39
C ALA A 111 8.63 -3.22 17.92
N GLY A 112 7.86 -2.40 18.64
CA GLY A 112 7.86 -2.37 20.11
C GLY A 112 8.97 -1.52 20.73
N HIS A 113 9.65 -0.66 19.97
CA HIS A 113 10.67 0.24 20.54
C HIS A 113 10.05 1.17 21.58
N PRO A 114 10.74 1.46 22.70
CA PRO A 114 10.24 2.42 23.68
C PRO A 114 10.14 3.83 23.05
N PRO A 115 9.21 4.69 23.52
CA PRO A 115 8.94 5.99 22.89
C PRO A 115 10.16 6.90 22.69
N ASP A 116 11.15 6.85 23.58
CA ASP A 116 12.38 7.63 23.51
C ASP A 116 13.37 7.15 22.42
N GLN A 117 13.17 5.96 21.88
CA GLN A 117 13.95 5.41 20.76
C GLN A 117 13.27 5.60 19.40
N VAL A 118 11.94 5.75 19.38
CA VAL A 118 11.20 6.05 18.14
C VAL A 118 11.52 7.47 17.70
N ALA A 119 12.11 7.63 16.51
CA ALA A 119 12.60 8.92 16.01
C ALA A 119 13.47 9.68 17.06
N TRP A 120 14.27 8.94 17.83
CA TRP A 120 15.10 9.45 18.92
C TRP A 120 14.32 10.24 20.00
N GLY A 121 13.02 9.96 20.17
CA GLY A 121 12.14 10.64 21.12
C GLY A 121 11.77 12.07 20.73
N ARG A 122 12.04 12.48 19.48
CA ARG A 122 11.86 13.88 19.03
C ARG A 122 10.50 14.17 18.45
N LEU A 123 9.78 13.14 18.00
CA LEU A 123 8.62 13.32 17.14
C LEU A 123 7.48 14.06 17.84
N GLU A 124 7.22 13.78 19.12
CA GLU A 124 6.15 14.46 19.88
C GLU A 124 6.39 15.97 19.98
N ALA A 125 7.62 16.37 20.29
CA ALA A 125 8.01 17.77 20.35
C ALA A 125 8.01 18.43 18.96
N ALA A 126 8.44 17.70 17.93
CA ALA A 126 8.50 18.19 16.55
C ALA A 126 7.11 18.39 15.94
N SER A 127 6.13 17.54 16.27
CA SER A 127 4.77 17.64 15.74
C SER A 127 3.78 18.33 16.68
N GLY A 128 4.09 18.45 17.97
CA GLY A 128 3.17 18.91 19.01
C GLY A 128 2.01 17.94 19.27
N ARG A 129 2.25 16.63 19.13
CA ARG A 129 1.22 15.58 19.22
C ARG A 129 1.73 14.40 20.05
N PRO A 130 0.85 13.62 20.70
CA PRO A 130 1.24 12.33 21.29
C PRO A 130 1.82 11.39 20.24
N LEU A 131 2.76 10.52 20.63
CA LEU A 131 3.55 9.72 19.69
C LEU A 131 2.73 8.94 18.63
N PRO A 132 1.66 8.19 18.96
CA PRO A 132 0.87 7.48 17.93
C PRO A 132 0.21 8.42 16.91
N GLU A 133 -0.29 9.57 17.38
CA GLU A 133 -0.86 10.61 16.51
C GLU A 133 0.22 11.29 15.67
N ALA A 134 1.41 11.52 16.25
CA ALA A 134 2.55 12.09 15.57
C ALA A 134 3.03 11.18 14.43
N LEU A 135 3.09 9.86 14.67
CA LEU A 135 3.42 8.84 13.66
C LEU A 135 2.41 8.83 12.51
N THR A 136 1.11 8.80 12.84
CA THR A 136 0.04 8.89 11.83
C THR A 136 0.16 10.20 11.03
N PHE A 137 0.46 11.31 11.70
CA PHE A 137 0.60 12.62 11.08
C PHE A 137 1.77 12.70 10.10
N VAL A 138 2.97 12.23 10.46
CA VAL A 138 4.12 12.23 9.54
C VAL A 138 4.05 11.13 8.47
N SER A 139 3.30 10.05 8.73
CA SER A 139 3.00 9.01 7.73
C SER A 139 2.20 9.54 6.54
N THR A 140 1.55 10.71 6.66
CA THR A 140 0.92 11.42 5.53
C THR A 140 1.89 11.58 4.36
N ILE A 141 3.18 11.83 4.62
CA ILE A 141 4.19 11.99 3.58
C ILE A 141 4.36 10.71 2.77
N HIS A 142 4.54 9.58 3.46
CA HIS A 142 4.73 8.28 2.84
C HIS A 142 3.46 7.84 2.08
N ALA A 143 2.32 7.82 2.77
CA ALA A 143 1.05 7.40 2.18
C ALA A 143 0.66 8.25 0.96
N PHE A 144 0.89 9.56 1.03
CA PHE A 144 0.64 10.45 -0.10
C PHE A 144 1.55 10.12 -1.29
N TYR A 145 2.85 9.98 -1.04
CA TYR A 145 3.83 9.71 -2.10
C TYR A 145 3.54 8.36 -2.77
N ASP A 146 3.29 7.32 -2.00
CA ASP A 146 3.00 5.97 -2.49
C ASP A 146 1.72 5.93 -3.32
N ARG A 147 0.65 6.58 -2.84
CA ARG A 147 -0.59 6.72 -3.60
C ARG A 147 -0.30 7.38 -4.94
N ALA A 148 0.38 8.52 -4.95
CA ALA A 148 0.74 9.22 -6.18
C ALA A 148 1.67 8.38 -7.08
N ALA A 149 2.56 7.57 -6.51
CA ALA A 149 3.52 6.75 -7.25
C ALA A 149 2.92 5.47 -7.83
N HIS A 150 1.81 4.95 -7.28
CA HIS A 150 1.32 3.61 -7.62
C HIS A 150 -0.14 3.54 -8.06
N MET A 151 -1.03 4.39 -7.53
CA MET A 151 -2.46 4.33 -7.87
C MET A 151 -2.88 5.00 -9.20
N PRO A 152 -2.13 5.92 -9.85
CA PRO A 152 -2.56 6.45 -11.13
C PRO A 152 -2.70 5.35 -12.17
N LYS A 153 -3.81 5.37 -12.95
CA LYS A 153 -4.17 4.31 -13.91
C LYS A 153 -3.02 3.90 -14.83
N TYR A 154 -2.16 4.84 -15.25
CA TYR A 154 -1.02 4.55 -16.11
C TYR A 154 -0.07 3.49 -15.52
N GLN A 155 0.50 3.74 -14.34
CA GLN A 155 1.39 2.77 -13.69
C GLN A 155 0.63 1.60 -13.06
N ALA A 156 -0.56 1.86 -12.51
CA ALA A 156 -1.41 0.85 -11.86
C ALA A 156 -1.76 -0.28 -12.83
N VAL A 157 -2.21 0.05 -14.06
CA VAL A 157 -2.52 -0.97 -15.08
C VAL A 157 -1.26 -1.71 -15.50
N LYS A 158 -0.15 -1.01 -15.75
CA LYS A 158 1.09 -1.67 -16.22
C LYS A 158 1.61 -2.66 -15.19
N LYS A 159 1.84 -2.20 -13.97
CA LYS A 159 2.45 -3.00 -12.88
C LYS A 159 1.45 -3.94 -12.21
N GLY A 160 0.18 -3.56 -12.12
CA GLY A 160 -0.86 -4.33 -11.44
C GLY A 160 -1.50 -5.42 -12.30
N SER A 161 -1.47 -5.32 -13.65
CA SER A 161 -2.11 -6.32 -14.53
C SER A 161 -1.65 -7.76 -14.26
N PRO A 162 -0.35 -8.06 -14.13
CA PRO A 162 0.08 -9.40 -13.75
C PRO A 162 -0.48 -9.86 -12.39
N VAL A 163 -0.59 -8.95 -11.43
CA VAL A 163 -1.10 -9.26 -10.08
C VAL A 163 -2.59 -9.55 -10.11
N LEU A 164 -3.39 -8.67 -10.71
CA LEU A 164 -4.84 -8.84 -10.81
C LEU A 164 -5.20 -10.07 -11.65
N ALA A 165 -4.41 -10.39 -12.68
CA ALA A 165 -4.56 -11.64 -13.43
C ALA A 165 -4.39 -12.88 -12.53
N ARG A 166 -3.37 -12.91 -11.66
CA ARG A 166 -3.19 -14.01 -10.70
C ARG A 166 -4.31 -14.10 -9.67
N VAL A 167 -4.79 -12.96 -9.17
CA VAL A 167 -5.95 -12.91 -8.26
C VAL A 167 -7.19 -13.47 -8.95
N LEU A 168 -7.43 -13.10 -10.21
CA LEU A 168 -8.57 -13.62 -10.97
C LEU A 168 -8.44 -15.13 -11.23
N GLU A 169 -7.28 -15.62 -11.65
CA GLU A 169 -6.98 -17.04 -11.80
C GLU A 169 -7.23 -17.81 -10.49
N ALA A 170 -6.78 -17.24 -9.36
CA ALA A 170 -6.98 -17.83 -8.05
C ALA A 170 -8.45 -17.95 -7.67
N LEU A 171 -9.25 -16.89 -7.88
CA LEU A 171 -10.69 -16.91 -7.62
C LEU A 171 -11.43 -17.89 -8.53
N GLU A 172 -11.08 -17.95 -9.82
CA GLU A 172 -11.65 -18.92 -10.77
C GLU A 172 -11.33 -20.36 -10.36
N ALA A 173 -10.11 -20.62 -9.88
CA ALA A 173 -9.74 -21.92 -9.33
C ALA A 173 -10.55 -22.25 -8.07
N THR A 174 -10.65 -21.34 -7.10
CA THR A 174 -11.44 -21.55 -5.87
C THR A 174 -12.92 -21.81 -6.18
N ALA A 175 -13.50 -21.14 -7.18
CA ALA A 175 -14.87 -21.40 -7.62
C ALA A 175 -15.05 -22.81 -8.23
N GLY A 176 -13.98 -23.39 -8.80
CA GLY A 176 -13.94 -24.69 -9.47
C GLY A 176 -13.32 -25.83 -8.65
N GLU A 177 -13.42 -25.79 -7.31
CA GLU A 177 -12.86 -26.79 -6.37
C GLU A 177 -11.34 -26.69 -6.08
N GLY A 178 -10.72 -25.55 -6.42
CA GLY A 178 -9.34 -25.22 -6.06
C GLY A 178 -9.15 -24.92 -4.56
N PRO A 179 -7.96 -24.43 -4.16
CA PRO A 179 -7.66 -24.15 -2.76
C PRO A 179 -8.65 -23.15 -2.14
N ALA A 180 -9.05 -23.40 -0.91
CA ALA A 180 -9.95 -22.52 -0.15
C ALA A 180 -9.28 -21.20 0.29
N LEU A 181 -7.94 -21.19 0.37
CA LEU A 181 -7.14 -20.00 0.69
C LEU A 181 -5.90 -19.97 -0.19
N GLN A 182 -5.62 -18.81 -0.77
CA GLN A 182 -4.40 -18.50 -1.50
C GLN A 182 -3.87 -17.16 -1.00
N VAL A 183 -2.57 -17.11 -0.71
CA VAL A 183 -1.91 -15.92 -0.15
C VAL A 183 -0.79 -15.50 -1.08
N PHE A 184 -0.82 -14.24 -1.50
CA PHE A 184 0.24 -13.62 -2.29
C PHE A 184 1.00 -12.64 -1.40
N ALA A 185 2.21 -13.03 -0.98
CA ALA A 185 3.08 -12.15 -0.18
C ALA A 185 3.92 -11.28 -1.11
N SER A 186 3.86 -9.96 -0.94
CA SER A 186 4.57 -8.99 -1.77
C SER A 186 4.77 -7.66 -1.01
N HIS A 187 5.14 -6.62 -1.76
CA HIS A 187 5.27 -5.24 -1.31
C HIS A 187 3.96 -4.45 -1.42
N ASP A 188 3.92 -3.32 -0.71
CA ASP A 188 2.85 -2.33 -0.69
C ASP A 188 2.45 -1.82 -2.08
N ASP A 189 3.42 -1.58 -2.95
CA ASP A 189 3.20 -1.08 -4.29
C ASP A 189 2.26 -1.97 -5.12
N LEU A 190 2.33 -3.29 -4.97
CA LEU A 190 1.43 -4.22 -5.66
C LEU A 190 -0.02 -4.08 -5.19
N ILE A 191 -0.25 -3.86 -3.89
CA ILE A 191 -1.58 -3.59 -3.33
C ILE A 191 -2.12 -2.28 -3.92
N LEU A 192 -1.31 -1.22 -3.94
CA LEU A 192 -1.70 0.08 -4.49
C LEU A 192 -1.91 0.05 -6.00
N ASN A 193 -1.15 -0.73 -6.76
CA ASN A 193 -1.38 -0.91 -8.19
C ASN A 193 -2.75 -1.58 -8.43
N VAL A 194 -3.08 -2.65 -7.71
CA VAL A 194 -4.41 -3.31 -7.81
C VAL A 194 -5.53 -2.38 -7.38
N ALA A 195 -5.34 -1.65 -6.28
CA ALA A 195 -6.29 -0.63 -5.83
C ALA A 195 -6.50 0.47 -6.88
N GLY A 196 -5.42 0.95 -7.50
CA GLY A 196 -5.49 1.90 -8.60
C GLY A 196 -6.23 1.37 -9.82
N MET A 197 -6.05 0.08 -10.18
CA MET A 197 -6.77 -0.56 -11.28
C MET A 197 -8.28 -0.65 -11.02
N LEU A 198 -8.66 -1.06 -9.80
CA LEU A 198 -10.05 -1.30 -9.43
C LEU A 198 -10.75 -0.09 -8.76
N ASP A 199 -10.04 1.02 -8.60
CA ASP A 199 -10.48 2.24 -7.90
C ASP A 199 -10.93 1.97 -6.44
N LEU A 200 -10.16 1.14 -5.74
CA LEU A 200 -10.41 0.80 -4.34
C LEU A 200 -9.91 1.91 -3.42
N ARG A 201 -10.66 2.17 -2.36
CA ARG A 201 -10.34 3.16 -1.32
C ARG A 201 -10.59 2.55 0.04
N TRP A 202 -9.72 2.84 1.01
CA TRP A 202 -9.90 2.44 2.41
C TRP A 202 -9.33 3.47 3.36
N GLN A 203 -9.82 3.37 4.59
CA GLN A 203 -9.29 4.07 5.74
C GLN A 203 -9.37 3.11 6.93
N LEU A 204 -8.23 2.80 7.53
CA LEU A 204 -8.16 2.08 8.80
C LEU A 204 -7.88 3.04 9.94
N GLU A 205 -8.23 2.64 11.16
CA GLU A 205 -7.82 3.39 12.35
C GLU A 205 -6.28 3.50 12.43
N SER A 206 -5.76 4.63 12.91
CA SER A 206 -4.31 4.90 13.08
C SER A 206 -3.48 4.97 11.79
N TYR A 207 -4.11 5.00 10.61
CA TYR A 207 -3.41 5.09 9.33
C TYR A 207 -3.94 6.24 8.48
N GLN A 208 -3.22 6.59 7.42
CA GLN A 208 -3.69 7.55 6.42
C GLN A 208 -4.56 6.86 5.36
N PRO A 209 -5.36 7.63 4.58
CA PRO A 209 -6.14 7.07 3.47
C PRO A 209 -5.24 6.25 2.53
N GLU A 210 -5.71 5.07 2.16
CA GLU A 210 -4.97 4.13 1.30
C GLU A 210 -3.56 3.75 1.76
N GLN A 211 -3.18 4.01 3.01
CA GLN A 211 -1.88 3.56 3.53
C GLN A 211 -1.85 2.04 3.63
N VAL A 212 -0.71 1.45 3.23
CA VAL A 212 -0.45 0.00 3.32
C VAL A 212 0.50 -0.28 4.48
N PRO A 213 -0.01 -0.54 5.69
CA PRO A 213 0.85 -0.93 6.81
C PRO A 213 1.43 -2.34 6.65
N PRO A 214 2.45 -2.70 7.44
CA PRO A 214 3.01 -4.05 7.45
C PRO A 214 1.95 -5.12 7.69
N GLY A 215 2.01 -6.21 6.93
CA GLY A 215 1.03 -7.29 7.04
C GLY A 215 -0.39 -6.91 6.62
N GLY A 216 -0.62 -5.70 6.12
CA GLY A 216 -1.88 -5.28 5.53
C GLY A 216 -2.17 -6.05 4.23
N ALA A 217 -3.43 -6.40 4.00
CA ALA A 217 -3.83 -7.16 2.83
C ALA A 217 -5.22 -6.79 2.33
N ILE A 218 -5.40 -6.89 0.99
CA ILE A 218 -6.72 -6.98 0.37
C ILE A 218 -7.10 -8.47 0.30
N ALA A 219 -8.17 -8.86 0.98
CA ALA A 219 -8.84 -10.14 0.72
C ALA A 219 -9.88 -9.98 -0.39
N PHE A 220 -9.83 -10.90 -1.35
CA PHE A 220 -10.88 -11.17 -2.31
C PHE A 220 -11.61 -12.43 -1.85
N GLU A 221 -12.75 -12.26 -1.18
CA GLU A 221 -13.50 -13.34 -0.56
C GLU A 221 -14.56 -13.86 -1.53
N LEU A 222 -14.56 -15.16 -1.81
CA LEU A 222 -15.60 -15.81 -2.61
C LEU A 222 -16.69 -16.36 -1.69
N TRP A 223 -17.90 -15.83 -1.82
CA TRP A 223 -19.10 -16.21 -1.08
C TRP A 223 -20.09 -16.97 -1.97
N ARG A 224 -20.99 -17.74 -1.35
CA ARG A 224 -22.20 -18.23 -2.02
C ARG A 224 -23.44 -17.56 -1.44
N SER A 225 -24.30 -17.03 -2.30
CA SER A 225 -25.62 -16.53 -1.90
C SER A 225 -26.53 -17.69 -1.47
N ALA A 226 -27.68 -17.35 -0.87
CA ALA A 226 -28.70 -18.33 -0.51
C ALA A 226 -29.27 -19.06 -1.75
N GLU A 227 -29.28 -18.39 -2.89
CA GLU A 227 -29.71 -18.90 -4.20
C GLU A 227 -28.62 -19.73 -4.90
N GLY A 228 -27.43 -19.84 -4.29
CA GLY A 228 -26.30 -20.61 -4.80
C GLY A 228 -25.41 -19.86 -5.78
N GLU A 229 -25.62 -18.55 -5.99
CA GLU A 229 -24.78 -17.72 -6.85
C GLU A 229 -23.44 -17.42 -6.18
N SER A 230 -22.35 -17.44 -6.97
CA SER A 230 -21.03 -17.04 -6.48
C SER A 230 -20.91 -15.52 -6.44
N MET A 231 -20.53 -14.98 -5.29
CA MET A 231 -20.38 -13.55 -5.03
C MET A 231 -18.94 -13.29 -4.59
N VAL A 232 -18.41 -12.11 -4.87
CA VAL A 232 -17.12 -11.66 -4.35
C VAL A 232 -17.30 -10.46 -3.43
N ARG A 233 -16.55 -10.42 -2.34
CA ARG A 233 -16.44 -9.26 -1.45
C ARG A 233 -14.97 -8.90 -1.29
N LEU A 234 -14.67 -7.60 -1.28
CA LEU A 234 -13.31 -7.12 -1.08
C LEU A 234 -13.23 -6.50 0.32
N VAL A 235 -12.21 -6.89 1.09
CA VAL A 235 -11.98 -6.39 2.45
C VAL A 235 -10.50 -6.05 2.57
N TYR A 236 -10.20 -4.89 3.15
CA TYR A 236 -8.85 -4.55 3.59
C TYR A 236 -8.73 -4.83 5.08
N PHE A 237 -7.68 -5.51 5.51
CA PHE A 237 -7.39 -5.69 6.93
C PHE A 237 -5.91 -5.47 7.22
N ALA A 238 -5.64 -4.99 8.43
CA ALA A 238 -4.29 -4.88 8.99
C ALA A 238 -4.37 -4.78 10.52
N GLN A 239 -3.26 -5.07 11.21
CA GLN A 239 -3.14 -4.66 12.61
C GLN A 239 -3.08 -3.13 12.70
N THR A 240 -3.69 -2.54 13.73
CA THR A 240 -3.39 -1.15 14.09
C THR A 240 -1.95 -1.03 14.55
N ILE A 241 -1.37 0.17 14.45
CA ILE A 241 0.02 0.39 14.88
C ILE A 241 0.22 0.04 16.38
N THR A 242 -0.81 0.27 17.20
CA THR A 242 -0.83 -0.09 18.61
C THR A 242 -0.89 -1.60 18.81
N GLN A 243 -1.70 -2.32 18.01
CA GLN A 243 -1.74 -3.78 18.04
C GLN A 243 -0.36 -4.38 17.71
N MET A 244 0.36 -3.82 16.74
CA MET A 244 1.73 -4.25 16.43
C MET A 244 2.69 -3.95 17.58
N HIS A 245 2.68 -2.71 18.09
CA HIS A 245 3.60 -2.26 19.15
C HIS A 245 3.60 -3.15 20.40
N VAL A 246 2.42 -3.65 20.79
CA VAL A 246 2.25 -4.48 22.00
C VAL A 246 2.20 -5.98 21.70
N ASP A 247 2.46 -6.39 20.46
CA ASP A 247 2.32 -7.78 19.99
C ASP A 247 0.98 -8.41 20.38
N ALA A 248 -0.12 -7.68 20.08
CA ALA A 248 -1.45 -8.08 20.48
C ALA A 248 -1.88 -9.39 19.80
N VAL A 249 -2.34 -10.35 20.60
CA VAL A 249 -2.98 -11.58 20.09
C VAL A 249 -4.33 -11.23 19.49
N LEU A 250 -4.49 -11.46 18.18
CA LEU A 250 -5.73 -11.19 17.46
C LEU A 250 -6.73 -12.33 17.63
N SER A 251 -8.01 -11.98 17.77
CA SER A 251 -9.12 -12.93 17.91
C SER A 251 -10.44 -12.29 17.47
N ASP A 252 -11.54 -13.04 17.43
CA ASP A 252 -12.87 -12.48 17.13
C ASP A 252 -13.28 -11.39 18.14
N ALA A 253 -12.83 -11.49 19.40
CA ALA A 253 -13.10 -10.49 20.43
C ALA A 253 -12.15 -9.27 20.38
N ALA A 254 -11.00 -9.41 19.71
CA ALA A 254 -10.01 -8.36 19.49
C ALA A 254 -9.45 -8.48 18.06
N PRO A 255 -10.27 -8.17 17.04
CA PRO A 255 -9.92 -8.41 15.65
C PRO A 255 -8.88 -7.40 15.15
N PRO A 256 -8.18 -7.68 14.03
CA PRO A 256 -7.47 -6.64 13.30
C PRO A 256 -8.42 -5.52 12.86
N ALA A 257 -7.87 -4.35 12.55
CA ALA A 257 -8.64 -3.31 11.87
C ALA A 257 -9.05 -3.81 10.48
N MET A 258 -10.29 -3.50 10.09
CA MET A 258 -10.84 -3.89 8.79
C MET A 258 -11.67 -2.78 8.16
N ALA A 259 -11.64 -2.73 6.83
CA ALA A 259 -12.51 -1.89 6.03
C ALA A 259 -13.09 -2.71 4.87
N LEU A 260 -14.41 -2.65 4.71
CA LEU A 260 -15.03 -3.11 3.47
C LEU A 260 -14.53 -2.22 2.32
N LEU A 261 -14.19 -2.82 1.19
CA LEU A 261 -13.74 -2.12 -0.01
C LEU A 261 -14.87 -2.10 -1.04
N PRO A 262 -15.59 -0.97 -1.20
CA PRO A 262 -16.53 -0.82 -2.30
C PRO A 262 -15.78 -0.98 -3.63
N LEU A 263 -16.39 -1.70 -4.57
CA LEU A 263 -15.91 -1.82 -5.94
C LEU A 263 -16.77 -0.92 -6.83
N PRO A 264 -16.33 0.31 -7.20
CA PRO A 264 -17.21 1.29 -7.86
C PRO A 264 -17.83 0.79 -9.17
N ALA A 265 -17.14 -0.10 -9.88
CA ALA A 265 -17.63 -0.69 -11.13
C ALA A 265 -18.68 -1.80 -10.96
N CYS A 266 -19.02 -2.15 -9.71
CA CYS A 266 -20.04 -3.12 -9.33
C CYS A 266 -21.05 -2.46 -8.39
N GLU A 267 -22.33 -2.54 -8.72
CA GLU A 267 -23.39 -2.09 -7.82
C GLU A 267 -23.48 -3.07 -6.65
N THR A 268 -22.98 -2.66 -5.48
CA THR A 268 -23.01 -3.49 -4.26
C THR A 268 -23.95 -2.89 -3.22
N GLY A 269 -24.62 -3.75 -2.46
CA GLY A 269 -25.34 -3.36 -1.25
C GLY A 269 -24.40 -3.01 -0.09
N ALA A 270 -24.97 -2.83 1.10
CA ALA A 270 -24.21 -2.55 2.32
C ALA A 270 -23.25 -3.69 2.72
N ASP A 271 -23.46 -4.90 2.21
CA ASP A 271 -22.60 -6.07 2.40
C ASP A 271 -21.38 -6.10 1.47
N GLY A 272 -21.32 -5.22 0.46
CA GLY A 272 -20.24 -5.15 -0.52
C GLY A 272 -20.17 -6.37 -1.45
N LEU A 273 -21.23 -7.18 -1.56
CA LEU A 273 -21.24 -8.36 -2.42
C LEU A 273 -21.45 -7.98 -3.88
N CYS A 274 -20.53 -8.43 -4.74
CA CYS A 274 -20.60 -8.28 -6.19
C CYS A 274 -20.76 -9.66 -6.84
N PRO A 275 -21.68 -9.87 -7.81
CA PRO A 275 -21.76 -11.13 -8.54
C PRO A 275 -20.41 -11.49 -9.15
N PHE A 276 -19.92 -12.71 -8.89
CA PHE A 276 -18.57 -13.12 -9.31
C PHE A 276 -18.40 -13.02 -10.85
N ALA A 277 -19.47 -13.32 -11.60
CA ALA A 277 -19.48 -13.13 -13.05
C ALA A 277 -19.25 -11.67 -13.47
N ARG A 278 -19.82 -10.71 -12.73
CA ARG A 278 -19.63 -9.27 -12.95
C ARG A 278 -18.22 -8.84 -12.55
N PHE A 279 -17.72 -9.28 -11.40
CA PHE A 279 -16.33 -9.03 -10.99
C PHE A 279 -15.33 -9.53 -12.03
N ARG A 280 -15.52 -10.75 -12.56
CA ARG A 280 -14.66 -11.31 -13.61
C ARG A 280 -14.62 -10.43 -14.84
N GLN A 281 -15.75 -9.84 -15.24
CA GLN A 281 -15.78 -8.88 -16.34
C GLN A 281 -14.97 -7.62 -16.00
N ILE A 282 -15.20 -7.01 -14.84
CA ILE A 282 -14.50 -5.82 -14.37
C ILE A 282 -12.98 -6.06 -14.34
N ALA A 283 -12.55 -7.18 -13.76
CA ALA A 283 -11.14 -7.54 -13.67
C ALA A 283 -10.50 -7.71 -15.06
N ARG A 284 -11.18 -8.39 -15.99
CA ARG A 284 -10.70 -8.57 -17.38
C ARG A 284 -10.65 -7.26 -18.16
N GLU A 285 -11.56 -6.33 -17.91
CA GLU A 285 -11.55 -4.99 -18.50
C GLU A 285 -10.43 -4.10 -17.92
N ALA A 286 -10.10 -4.28 -16.64
CA ALA A 286 -9.03 -3.53 -15.97
C ALA A 286 -7.62 -4.04 -16.31
N ILE A 287 -7.47 -5.34 -16.59
CA ILE A 287 -6.20 -5.97 -16.97
C ILE A 287 -5.84 -5.56 -18.40
N ASP A 288 -4.61 -5.06 -18.60
CA ASP A 288 -4.00 -4.94 -19.92
C ASP A 288 -3.34 -6.28 -20.30
N PRO A 289 -3.86 -7.02 -21.29
CA PRO A 289 -3.29 -8.30 -21.70
C PRO A 289 -1.86 -8.19 -22.22
N ALA A 290 -1.43 -7.02 -22.71
CA ALA A 290 -0.05 -6.81 -23.15
C ALA A 290 0.93 -6.76 -21.96
N CYS A 291 0.43 -6.51 -20.75
CA CYS A 291 1.25 -6.42 -19.54
C CYS A 291 1.33 -7.75 -18.78
N VAL A 292 0.44 -8.71 -19.05
CA VAL A 292 0.49 -10.06 -18.49
C VAL A 292 1.36 -10.94 -19.38
N GLY A 293 2.50 -11.41 -18.86
CA GLY A 293 3.41 -12.24 -19.65
C GLY A 293 2.70 -13.47 -20.22
N LYS A 294 3.00 -13.86 -21.48
CA LYS A 294 2.66 -15.21 -21.92
C LYS A 294 3.37 -16.19 -20.98
N PRO A 295 2.72 -17.24 -20.46
CA PRO A 295 3.47 -18.33 -19.86
C PRO A 295 4.46 -18.79 -20.93
N GLU A 296 5.76 -18.66 -20.64
CA GLU A 296 6.78 -19.32 -21.45
C GLU A 296 6.41 -20.80 -21.44
N ARG A 297 5.89 -21.28 -22.57
CA ARG A 297 5.92 -22.71 -22.84
C ARG A 297 7.40 -23.03 -22.94
N SER A 298 7.96 -23.62 -21.88
CA SER A 298 9.08 -24.51 -22.10
C SER A 298 8.61 -25.55 -23.12
N SER A 299 9.37 -25.70 -24.19
CA SER A 299 9.17 -26.74 -25.20
C SER A 299 10.54 -27.13 -25.75
N PRO A 300 10.77 -28.40 -26.09
CA PRO A 300 10.21 -29.65 -25.56
C PRO A 300 11.07 -30.27 -24.45
#